data_AF-A0AAD5PJY3-F1
#
_entry.id   AF-A0AAD5PJY3-F1
#
_cell.length_a   1.000
_cell.length_b   1.000
_cell.length_c   1.000
_cell.angle_alpha   90.00
_cell.angle_beta   90.00
_cell.angle_gamma   90.00
#
_symmetry.space_group_name_H-M   'P 1'
#
loop_
_entity.id
_entity.type
_entity.pdbx_description
1 polymer ?
#
loop_
_entity_poly.entity_id
_entity_poly.type
_entity_poly.pdbx_seq_one_letter_code
_entity_poly.pdbx_strand_id
1 'polypeptide(L)'
;MGRSSRPKWTINPKRNQTWDEVIDEVEDHFVESLEDWRKQVGLEKMVLMGHSLGGYFSTCYALKYPERVEKLVLISPAGIAQAPPEQQEPSADKNATPQQVISKDAAQLNAKVQSGTADTLDDAATQNDAGSDSDDSEPPQPRRKIPGWAKYLWDKNVTPMSIVRTIGPFGASLVNSYTTRRFAHLDTPERYDLYDYM
;
A
#
# COMPACT_ATOMS: atom_id res chain seq x y z
N MET A 1 14.63 -19.60 3.37
CA MET A 1 14.55 -19.09 4.77
C MET A 1 15.43 -17.84 4.84
N GLY A 2 14.86 -16.67 5.14
CA GLY A 2 15.59 -15.40 5.16
C GLY A 2 16.49 -15.31 6.37
N ARG A 3 17.81 -15.22 6.17
CA ARG A 3 18.83 -15.09 7.23
C ARG A 3 18.97 -13.64 7.72
N SER A 4 17.87 -12.88 7.75
CA SER A 4 17.89 -11.54 8.32
C SER A 4 17.91 -11.69 9.83
N SER A 5 19.04 -11.34 10.46
CA SER A 5 19.19 -11.24 11.91
C SER A 5 18.43 -10.02 12.44
N ARG A 6 17.13 -9.92 12.12
CA ARG A 6 16.29 -8.83 12.61
C ARG A 6 16.37 -8.85 14.13
N PRO A 7 16.93 -7.81 14.77
CA PRO A 7 17.00 -7.75 16.22
C PRO A 7 15.59 -7.93 16.76
N LYS A 8 15.45 -8.72 17.83
CA LYS A 8 14.16 -8.87 18.48
C LYS A 8 13.82 -7.53 19.12
N TRP A 9 12.83 -6.84 18.56
CA TRP A 9 12.29 -5.60 19.08
C TRP A 9 10.80 -5.78 19.35
N THR A 10 10.30 -5.20 20.43
CA THR A 10 8.91 -5.34 20.87
C THR A 10 8.50 -4.07 21.60
N ILE A 11 7.43 -3.46 21.13
CA ILE A 11 6.83 -2.28 21.75
C ILE A 11 5.96 -2.78 22.90
N ASN A 12 6.24 -2.31 24.11
CA ASN A 12 5.41 -2.57 25.28
C ASN A 12 4.85 -1.22 25.76
N PRO A 13 3.71 -0.77 25.21
CA PRO A 13 3.18 0.54 25.54
C PRO A 13 2.83 0.61 27.03
N LYS A 14 3.25 1.68 27.70
CA LYS A 14 2.93 1.89 29.11
C LYS A 14 1.46 2.29 29.26
N ARG A 15 0.86 2.01 30.42
CA ARG A 15 -0.58 2.26 30.68
C ARG A 15 -1.02 3.73 30.47
N ASN A 16 -0.10 4.68 30.57
CA ASN A 16 -0.37 6.11 30.40
C ASN A 16 0.29 6.70 29.14
N GLN A 17 0.79 5.87 28.23
CA GLN A 17 1.44 6.32 27.01
C GLN A 17 0.38 6.61 25.94
N THR A 18 0.51 7.75 25.28
CA THR A 18 -0.32 8.13 24.14
C THR A 18 0.12 7.39 22.88
N TRP A 19 -0.76 7.30 21.88
CA TRP A 19 -0.40 6.69 20.60
C TRP A 19 0.67 7.47 19.85
N ASP A 20 0.71 8.79 20.00
CA ASP A 20 1.75 9.64 19.39
C ASP A 20 3.14 9.26 19.95
N GLU A 21 3.26 9.10 21.27
CA GLU A 21 4.51 8.64 21.90
C GLU A 21 4.92 7.22 21.48
N VAL A 22 3.95 6.35 21.18
CA VAL A 22 4.23 5.01 20.65
C VAL A 22 4.72 5.09 19.20
N ILE A 23 4.11 5.97 18.39
CA ILE A 23 4.51 6.21 17.00
C ILE A 23 5.93 6.78 16.96
N ASP A 24 6.24 7.76 17.81
CA ASP A 24 7.58 8.33 17.93
C ASP A 24 8.63 7.25 18.27
N GLU A 25 8.32 6.35 19.22
CA GLU A 25 9.21 5.23 19.56
C GLU A 25 9.45 4.29 18.37
N VAL A 26 8.43 4.05 17.56
CA VAL A 26 8.53 3.21 16.35
C VAL A 26 9.37 3.91 15.29
N GLU A 27 9.10 5.18 15.01
CA GLU A 27 9.84 5.95 14.03
C GLU A 27 11.31 6.03 14.40
N ASP A 28 11.60 6.33 15.65
CA ASP A 28 12.96 6.40 16.18
C ASP A 28 13.68 5.06 16.02
N HIS A 29 13.02 3.93 16.26
CA HIS A 29 13.65 2.62 16.08
C HIS A 29 14.21 2.43 14.65
N PHE A 30 13.45 2.84 13.62
CA PHE A 30 13.90 2.71 12.23
C PHE A 30 14.88 3.81 11.81
N VAL A 31 14.64 5.05 12.25
CA VAL A 31 15.44 6.23 11.89
C VAL A 31 16.82 6.16 12.54
N GLU A 32 16.92 5.81 13.83
CA GLU A 32 18.20 5.68 14.54
C GLU A 32 19.03 4.51 13.98
N SER A 33 18.38 3.41 13.59
CA SER A 33 19.08 2.30 12.94
C SER A 33 19.78 2.72 11.64
N LEU A 34 19.15 3.60 10.86
CA LEU A 34 19.74 4.19 9.66
C LEU A 34 20.87 5.16 10.00
N GLU A 35 20.70 5.96 11.06
CA GLU A 35 21.72 6.92 11.51
C GLU A 35 22.97 6.21 12.04
N ASP A 36 22.82 5.16 12.82
CA ASP A 36 23.93 4.36 13.33
C ASP A 36 24.68 3.68 12.19
N TRP A 37 23.96 3.18 11.18
CA TRP A 37 24.60 2.68 9.95
C TRP A 37 25.39 3.78 9.23
N ARG A 38 24.81 4.98 9.04
CA ARG A 38 25.51 6.12 8.40
C ARG A 38 26.80 6.45 9.15
N LYS A 39 26.75 6.53 10.47
CA LYS A 39 27.93 6.76 11.35
C LYS A 39 28.98 5.68 11.17
N GLN A 40 28.59 4.41 11.16
CA GLN A 40 29.53 3.28 11.01
C GLN A 40 30.24 3.26 9.65
N VAL A 41 29.54 3.66 8.58
CA VAL A 41 30.13 3.77 7.24
C VAL A 41 30.93 5.07 7.07
N GLY A 42 30.79 6.02 8.01
CA GLY A 42 31.55 7.27 8.00
C GLY A 42 31.06 8.31 7.00
N LEU A 43 29.78 8.25 6.60
CA LEU A 43 29.20 9.16 5.60
C LEU A 43 28.73 10.45 6.26
N GLU A 44 29.40 11.59 6.06
CA GLU A 44 28.97 12.86 6.68
C GLU A 44 27.58 13.32 6.21
N LYS A 45 27.31 13.19 4.91
CA LYS A 45 26.08 13.58 4.22
C LYS A 45 25.76 12.58 3.11
N MET A 46 24.48 12.34 2.81
CA MET A 46 24.05 11.38 1.79
C MET A 46 22.86 11.86 0.95
N VAL A 47 22.75 11.34 -0.28
CA VAL A 47 21.51 11.39 -1.05
C VAL A 47 20.65 10.19 -0.64
N LEU A 48 19.49 10.47 -0.05
CA LEU A 48 18.60 9.46 0.50
C LEU A 48 17.44 9.17 -0.46
N MET A 49 17.21 7.91 -0.77
CA MET A 49 16.13 7.47 -1.65
C MET A 49 15.22 6.49 -0.92
N GLY A 50 13.93 6.82 -0.85
CA GLY A 50 12.93 6.01 -0.18
C GLY A 50 11.87 5.50 -1.15
N HIS A 51 11.70 4.17 -1.22
CA HIS A 51 10.64 3.52 -2.01
C HIS A 51 9.51 3.01 -1.12
N SER A 52 8.25 3.27 -1.48
CA SER A 52 7.07 2.80 -0.73
C SER A 52 7.15 3.22 0.75
N LEU A 53 7.03 2.29 1.71
CA LEU A 53 7.19 2.57 3.14
C LEU A 53 8.57 3.18 3.48
N GLY A 54 9.60 2.86 2.69
CA GLY A 54 10.91 3.50 2.83
C GLY A 54 10.86 5.01 2.59
N GLY A 55 9.90 5.50 1.80
CA GLY A 55 9.65 6.94 1.62
C GLY A 55 9.21 7.63 2.90
N TYR A 56 8.36 6.98 3.70
CA TYR A 56 7.93 7.48 5.02
C TYR A 56 9.12 7.66 5.95
N PHE A 57 9.88 6.58 6.19
CA PHE A 57 11.03 6.64 7.10
C PHE A 57 12.18 7.50 6.57
N SER A 58 12.36 7.59 5.25
CA SER A 58 13.34 8.52 4.67
C SER A 58 12.95 9.98 4.91
N THR A 59 11.65 10.28 4.96
CA THR A 59 11.14 11.60 5.31
C THR A 59 11.33 11.88 6.79
N CYS A 60 10.98 10.95 7.68
CA CYS A 60 11.25 11.07 9.13
C CYS A 60 12.75 11.29 9.40
N TYR A 61 13.62 10.54 8.73
CA TYR A 61 15.08 10.71 8.84
C TYR A 61 15.53 12.11 8.38
N ALA A 62 15.05 12.58 7.23
CA ALA A 62 15.40 13.90 6.71
C ALA A 62 14.90 15.04 7.61
N LEU A 63 13.77 14.86 8.30
CA LEU A 63 13.24 15.81 9.28
C LEU A 63 14.09 15.83 10.56
N LYS A 64 14.52 14.66 11.03
CA LYS A 64 15.32 14.52 12.26
C LYS A 64 16.78 14.95 12.07
N TYR A 65 17.37 14.69 10.90
CA TYR A 65 18.78 14.94 10.57
C TYR A 65 18.94 15.72 9.25
N PRO A 66 18.41 16.95 9.16
CA PRO A 66 18.40 17.71 7.91
C PRO A 66 19.80 18.02 7.38
N GLU A 67 20.81 18.13 8.25
CA GLU A 67 22.19 18.38 7.86
C GLU A 67 22.87 17.16 7.22
N ARG A 68 22.31 15.95 7.42
CA ARG A 68 22.85 14.67 6.92
C ARG A 68 22.30 14.29 5.56
N VAL A 69 21.26 14.96 5.09
CA VAL A 69 20.62 14.68 3.79
C VAL A 69 20.95 15.79 2.80
N GLU A 70 21.58 15.43 1.68
CA GLU A 70 21.82 16.38 0.58
C GLU A 70 20.60 16.51 -0.31
N LYS A 71 20.00 15.37 -0.68
CA LYS A 71 18.81 15.28 -1.52
C LYS A 71 17.95 14.12 -1.04
N LEU A 72 16.64 14.30 -1.05
CA LEU A 72 15.64 13.27 -0.76
C LEU A 72 14.89 12.91 -2.04
N VAL A 73 14.94 11.64 -2.44
CA VAL A 73 14.21 11.11 -3.60
C VAL A 73 13.13 10.15 -3.13
N LEU A 74 11.88 10.44 -3.47
CA LEU A 74 10.74 9.63 -3.07
C LEU A 74 10.18 8.88 -4.27
N ILE A 75 10.17 7.55 -4.21
CA ILE A 75 9.69 6.69 -5.28
C ILE A 75 8.43 5.97 -4.79
N SER A 76 7.28 6.35 -5.35
CA SER A 76 5.96 5.83 -4.93
C SER A 76 5.82 5.78 -3.39
N PRO A 77 6.10 6.88 -2.66
CA PRO A 77 6.20 6.85 -1.22
C PRO A 77 4.85 6.53 -0.57
N ALA A 78 4.88 5.76 0.51
CA ALA A 78 3.74 5.68 1.42
C ALA A 78 3.64 6.99 2.20
N GLY A 79 2.51 7.66 2.09
CA GLY A 79 2.17 8.84 2.88
C GLY A 79 0.75 8.70 3.41
N ILE A 80 0.55 8.99 4.70
CA ILE A 80 -0.79 9.16 5.26
C ILE A 80 -1.07 10.65 5.18
N ALA A 81 -1.80 11.07 4.14
CA ALA A 81 -2.29 12.44 4.08
C ALA A 81 -3.17 12.68 5.32
N GLN A 82 -3.04 13.84 5.95
CA GLN A 82 -4.02 14.23 6.97
C GLN A 82 -5.39 14.27 6.29
N ALA A 83 -6.38 13.69 6.95
CA ALA A 83 -7.76 13.78 6.48
C ALA A 83 -8.12 15.28 6.31
N PRO A 84 -8.83 15.65 5.23
CA PRO A 84 -9.39 16.99 5.08
C PRO A 84 -10.07 17.43 6.39
N PRO A 85 -10.06 18.71 6.76
CA PRO A 85 -10.65 19.17 8.02
C PRO A 85 -12.10 18.71 8.23
N GLU A 86 -12.84 18.55 7.13
CA GLU A 86 -14.24 18.08 7.10
C GLU A 86 -14.40 16.57 7.37
N GLN A 87 -13.33 15.79 7.23
CA GLN A 87 -13.24 14.36 7.54
C GLN A 87 -12.45 14.08 8.81
N GLN A 88 -11.96 15.12 9.49
CA GLN A 88 -11.43 15.00 10.84
C GLN A 88 -12.63 14.85 11.78
N GLU A 89 -13.07 13.59 11.96
CA GLU A 89 -13.99 13.23 13.03
C GLU A 89 -13.43 13.80 14.36
N PRO A 90 -14.26 14.45 15.20
CA PRO A 90 -13.80 15.05 16.45
C PRO A 90 -13.09 14.00 17.28
N SER A 91 -11.76 14.10 17.33
CA SER A 91 -10.80 13.21 17.99
C SER A 91 -11.39 11.85 18.33
N ALA A 92 -11.27 10.90 17.39
CA ALA A 92 -11.46 9.49 17.68
C ALA A 92 -10.88 9.16 19.06
N ASP A 93 -11.71 8.55 19.91
CA ASP A 93 -11.39 8.17 21.29
C ASP A 93 -9.90 7.85 21.44
N LYS A 94 -9.15 8.68 22.17
CA LYS A 94 -7.68 8.56 22.30
C LYS A 94 -7.25 7.20 22.88
N ASN A 95 -8.20 6.42 23.40
CA ASN A 95 -8.01 5.07 23.92
C ASN A 95 -8.34 3.96 22.92
N ALA A 96 -8.86 4.27 21.74
CA ALA A 96 -9.12 3.28 20.69
C ALA A 96 -7.79 2.69 20.20
N THR A 97 -7.74 1.38 20.02
CA THR A 97 -6.51 0.73 19.54
C THR A 97 -6.32 1.00 18.03
N PRO A 98 -5.08 1.08 17.52
CA PRO A 98 -4.82 1.25 16.09
C PRO A 98 -5.53 0.20 15.23
N GLN A 99 -5.66 -1.03 15.72
CA GLN A 99 -6.40 -2.08 15.03
C GLN A 99 -7.90 -1.77 14.94
N GLN A 100 -8.49 -1.20 15.98
CA GLN A 100 -9.89 -0.77 15.97
C GLN A 100 -10.09 0.40 15.00
N VAL A 101 -9.18 1.37 15.00
CA VAL A 101 -9.21 2.51 14.06
C VAL A 101 -9.07 2.02 12.62
N ILE A 102 -8.04 1.24 12.31
CA ILE A 102 -7.83 0.67 10.96
C ILE A 102 -9.03 -0.17 10.51
N SER A 103 -9.62 -0.97 11.40
CA SER A 103 -10.79 -1.79 11.04
C SER A 103 -12.04 -0.96 10.77
N LYS A 104 -12.25 0.13 11.52
CA LYS A 104 -13.34 1.08 11.31
C LYS A 104 -13.12 1.85 10.01
N ASP A 105 -11.92 2.38 9.80
CA ASP A 105 -11.57 3.12 8.59
C ASP A 105 -11.68 2.23 7.35
N ALA A 106 -11.20 0.98 7.41
CA ALA A 106 -11.35 0.02 6.31
C ALA A 106 -12.83 -0.34 6.06
N ALA A 107 -13.64 -0.48 7.10
CA ALA A 107 -15.07 -0.72 6.96
C ALA A 107 -15.81 0.50 6.38
N GLN A 108 -15.43 1.70 6.79
CA GLN A 108 -16.04 2.96 6.36
C GLN A 108 -15.61 3.33 4.93
N LEU A 109 -14.36 3.07 4.56
CA LEU A 109 -13.87 3.14 3.17
C LEU A 109 -14.64 2.16 2.29
N ASN A 110 -14.80 0.90 2.71
CA ASN A 110 -15.60 -0.07 1.97
C ASN A 110 -17.07 0.36 1.85
N ALA A 111 -17.66 0.92 2.91
CA ALA A 111 -19.03 1.42 2.90
C ALA A 111 -19.19 2.63 1.97
N LYS A 112 -18.22 3.56 1.96
CA LYS A 112 -18.25 4.74 1.09
C LYS A 112 -17.99 4.41 -0.38
N VAL A 113 -17.14 3.42 -0.64
CA VAL A 113 -16.97 2.84 -1.99
C VAL A 113 -18.25 2.17 -2.48
N GLN A 114 -19.02 1.54 -1.58
CA GLN A 114 -20.32 0.94 -1.89
C GLN A 114 -21.45 1.98 -2.05
N SER A 115 -21.46 3.05 -1.25
CA SER A 115 -22.49 4.10 -1.35
C SER A 115 -22.28 4.99 -2.57
N GLY A 116 -21.03 5.37 -2.88
CA GLY A 116 -20.71 6.11 -4.11
C GLY A 116 -20.97 5.33 -5.40
N THR A 117 -21.13 3.99 -5.32
CA THR A 117 -21.59 3.15 -6.44
C THR A 117 -23.09 2.93 -6.49
N ALA A 118 -23.85 3.36 -5.48
CA ALA A 118 -25.31 3.31 -5.47
C ALA A 118 -25.92 4.62 -6.00
N ASP A 119 -25.32 5.78 -5.69
CA ASP A 119 -25.85 7.10 -6.08
C ASP A 119 -25.77 7.41 -7.60
N THR A 120 -25.19 6.52 -8.41
CA THR A 120 -25.14 6.66 -9.89
C THR A 120 -26.18 5.81 -10.63
N LEU A 121 -27.15 5.20 -9.92
CA LEU A 121 -28.14 4.30 -10.52
C LEU A 121 -29.59 4.81 -10.56
N ASP A 122 -29.91 6.00 -10.03
CA ASP A 122 -31.30 6.49 -9.98
C ASP A 122 -31.64 7.71 -10.87
N ASP A 123 -30.68 8.37 -11.54
CA ASP A 123 -30.95 9.60 -12.33
C ASP A 123 -31.01 9.41 -13.86
N ALA A 124 -31.30 8.21 -14.35
CA ALA A 124 -31.38 7.92 -15.79
C ALA A 124 -32.79 7.54 -16.27
N ALA A 125 -33.78 8.41 -16.02
CA ALA A 125 -35.07 8.36 -16.73
C ALA A 125 -35.73 9.74 -16.81
N THR A 126 -35.36 10.56 -17.80
CA THR A 126 -36.25 11.40 -18.65
C THR A 126 -35.40 12.21 -19.66
N GLN A 127 -35.51 11.84 -20.95
CA GLN A 127 -35.53 12.65 -22.21
C GLN A 127 -35.08 14.13 -22.18
N ASN A 128 -34.42 14.75 -23.18
CA ASN A 128 -34.03 14.46 -24.57
C ASN A 128 -33.04 15.56 -25.06
N ASP A 129 -32.26 15.23 -26.10
CA ASP A 129 -31.71 16.07 -27.19
C ASP A 129 -30.95 17.38 -26.91
N ALA A 130 -29.63 17.38 -27.23
CA ALA A 130 -29.08 18.09 -28.41
C ALA A 130 -27.53 18.08 -28.45
N GLY A 131 -26.96 17.48 -29.51
CA GLY A 131 -25.84 18.06 -30.27
C GLY A 131 -24.36 17.77 -29.90
N SER A 132 -23.67 17.14 -30.86
CA SER A 132 -22.23 17.22 -31.21
C SER A 132 -21.19 16.27 -30.57
N ASP A 133 -20.90 15.20 -31.30
CA ASP A 133 -19.58 14.73 -31.78
C ASP A 133 -18.32 14.95 -30.92
N SER A 134 -17.87 13.89 -30.22
CA SER A 134 -16.74 13.05 -30.66
C SER A 134 -16.53 11.91 -29.65
N ASP A 135 -16.81 10.71 -30.13
CA ASP A 135 -16.81 9.42 -29.46
C ASP A 135 -15.38 8.85 -29.34
N ASP A 136 -14.95 8.57 -28.10
CA ASP A 136 -13.93 7.58 -27.75
C ASP A 136 -14.17 7.19 -26.28
N SER A 137 -15.29 6.49 -26.03
CA SER A 137 -15.58 5.92 -24.71
C SER A 137 -15.57 4.39 -24.78
N GLU A 138 -14.52 3.78 -24.24
CA GLU A 138 -14.45 2.34 -24.03
C GLU A 138 -15.69 1.85 -23.26
N PRO A 139 -16.26 0.67 -23.60
CA PRO A 139 -17.42 0.15 -22.91
C PRO A 139 -17.08 -0.14 -21.42
N PRO A 140 -18.02 0.10 -20.49
CA PRO A 140 -17.80 -0.15 -19.07
C PRO A 140 -17.47 -1.63 -18.83
N GLN A 141 -16.25 -1.89 -18.38
CA GLN A 141 -15.71 -3.23 -18.17
C GLN A 141 -16.61 -4.02 -17.19
N PRO A 142 -17.00 -5.26 -17.52
CA PRO A 142 -17.92 -6.04 -16.69
C PRO A 142 -17.29 -6.35 -15.32
N ARG A 143 -17.98 -5.97 -14.24
CA ARG A 143 -17.58 -6.25 -12.86
C ARG A 143 -17.39 -7.76 -12.67
N ARG A 144 -16.16 -8.19 -12.45
CA ARG A 144 -15.81 -9.61 -12.27
C ARG A 144 -16.39 -10.11 -10.95
N LYS A 145 -17.39 -10.98 -11.01
CA LYS A 145 -17.96 -11.65 -9.84
C LYS A 145 -16.96 -12.68 -9.31
N ILE A 146 -16.45 -12.45 -8.10
CA ILE A 146 -15.55 -13.39 -7.44
C ILE A 146 -16.38 -14.62 -7.00
N PRO A 147 -15.99 -15.85 -7.38
CA PRO A 147 -16.70 -17.06 -6.95
C PRO A 147 -16.72 -17.23 -5.42
N GLY A 148 -17.81 -17.75 -4.87
CA GLY A 148 -17.97 -17.91 -3.41
C GLY A 148 -16.88 -18.76 -2.74
N TRP A 149 -16.30 -19.73 -3.45
CA TRP A 149 -15.18 -20.53 -2.94
C TRP A 149 -13.90 -19.70 -2.78
N ALA A 150 -13.67 -18.71 -3.63
CA ALA A 150 -12.48 -17.85 -3.54
C ALA A 150 -12.59 -16.89 -2.34
N LYS A 151 -13.81 -16.40 -2.06
CA LYS A 151 -14.12 -15.65 -0.84
C LYS A 151 -13.92 -16.52 0.41
N TYR A 152 -14.41 -17.76 0.39
CA TYR A 152 -14.22 -18.72 1.49
C TYR A 152 -12.75 -19.00 1.79
N LEU A 153 -11.92 -19.19 0.76
CA LEU A 153 -10.47 -19.38 0.94
C LEU A 153 -9.79 -18.13 1.49
N TRP A 154 -10.21 -16.94 1.05
CA TRP A 154 -9.73 -15.66 1.57
C TRP A 154 -10.05 -15.51 3.06
N ASP A 155 -11.29 -15.81 3.46
CA ASP A 155 -11.74 -15.79 4.87
C ASP A 155 -11.01 -16.81 5.75
N LYS A 156 -10.40 -17.85 5.14
CA LYS A 156 -9.57 -18.87 5.78
C LYS A 156 -8.06 -18.54 5.76
N ASN A 157 -7.67 -17.30 5.45
CA ASN A 157 -6.28 -16.86 5.30
C ASN A 157 -5.48 -17.60 4.20
N VAL A 158 -6.17 -18.24 3.24
CA VAL A 158 -5.53 -18.89 2.10
C VAL A 158 -5.44 -17.90 0.95
N THR A 159 -4.27 -17.30 0.77
CA THR A 159 -4.01 -16.36 -0.32
C THR A 159 -3.62 -17.09 -1.61
N PRO A 160 -3.87 -16.50 -2.79
CA PRO A 160 -3.41 -17.07 -4.07
C PRO A 160 -1.89 -17.35 -4.08
N MET A 161 -1.09 -16.45 -3.49
CA MET A 161 0.35 -16.63 -3.33
C MET A 161 0.71 -17.79 -2.38
N SER A 162 -0.13 -18.06 -1.37
CA SER A 162 0.03 -19.24 -0.51
C SER A 162 -0.09 -20.51 -1.34
N ILE A 163 -1.15 -20.64 -2.16
CA ILE A 163 -1.40 -21.79 -3.03
C ILE A 163 -0.23 -22.03 -4.01
N VAL A 164 0.26 -20.98 -4.66
CA VAL A 164 1.40 -21.06 -5.58
C VAL A 164 2.65 -21.57 -4.87
N ARG A 165 2.89 -21.13 -3.63
CA ARG A 165 4.02 -21.58 -2.81
C ARG A 165 3.87 -23.03 -2.35
N THR A 166 2.66 -23.52 -2.08
CA THR A 166 2.42 -24.92 -1.67
C THR A 166 2.53 -25.92 -2.82
N ILE A 167 2.35 -25.49 -4.07
CA ILE A 167 2.41 -26.34 -5.27
C ILE A 167 3.86 -26.72 -5.67
N GLY A 168 4.88 -26.17 -5.00
CA GLY A 168 6.27 -26.61 -5.16
C GLY A 168 6.82 -26.38 -6.58
N PRO A 169 7.58 -27.32 -7.18
CA PRO A 169 8.26 -27.11 -8.48
C PRO A 169 7.31 -26.82 -9.65
N PHE A 170 6.01 -27.12 -9.52
CA PHE A 170 5.00 -26.79 -10.52
C PHE A 170 4.45 -25.35 -10.41
N GLY A 171 4.74 -24.65 -9.31
CA GLY A 171 4.30 -23.27 -9.08
C GLY A 171 4.91 -22.29 -10.09
N ALA A 172 6.17 -22.51 -10.48
CA ALA A 172 6.85 -21.68 -11.49
C ALA A 172 6.15 -21.75 -12.87
N SER A 173 5.63 -22.92 -13.24
CA SER A 173 4.88 -23.10 -14.50
C SER A 173 3.52 -22.40 -14.48
N LEU A 174 2.85 -22.34 -13.32
CA LEU A 174 1.59 -21.61 -13.15
C LEU A 174 1.80 -20.10 -13.25
N VAL A 175 2.84 -19.59 -12.61
CA VAL A 175 3.22 -18.18 -12.68
C VAL A 175 3.62 -17.82 -14.11
N ASN A 176 4.38 -18.67 -14.80
CA ASN A 176 4.74 -18.50 -16.21
C ASN A 176 3.50 -18.46 -17.12
N SER A 177 2.53 -19.36 -16.91
CA SER A 177 1.29 -19.39 -17.69
C SER A 177 0.39 -18.18 -17.40
N TYR A 178 0.36 -17.71 -16.16
CA TYR A 178 -0.40 -16.51 -15.77
C TYR A 178 0.23 -15.25 -16.34
N THR A 179 1.55 -15.09 -16.22
CA THR A 179 2.29 -13.92 -16.72
C THR A 179 2.23 -13.86 -18.25
N THR A 180 2.52 -14.96 -18.95
CA THR A 180 2.40 -15.01 -20.43
C THR A 180 1.00 -14.68 -20.91
N ARG A 181 -0.05 -15.12 -20.21
CA ARG A 181 -1.44 -14.80 -20.56
C ARG A 181 -1.85 -13.37 -20.16
N ARG A 182 -1.37 -12.87 -19.02
CA ARG A 182 -1.70 -11.54 -18.49
C ARG A 182 -1.02 -10.42 -19.29
N PHE A 183 0.15 -10.69 -19.84
CA PHE A 183 0.95 -9.79 -20.67
C PHE A 183 0.92 -10.19 -22.16
N ALA A 184 -0.04 -11.01 -22.58
CA ALA A 184 -0.20 -11.43 -23.98
C ALA A 184 -0.49 -10.25 -24.95
N HIS A 185 -0.86 -9.09 -24.42
CA HIS A 185 -1.13 -7.87 -25.17
C HIS A 185 0.11 -6.98 -25.36
N LEU A 186 1.25 -7.32 -24.74
CA LEU A 186 2.52 -6.61 -24.91
C LEU A 186 3.31 -7.22 -26.05
N ASP A 187 3.96 -6.37 -26.85
CA ASP A 187 4.72 -6.83 -28.00
C ASP A 187 5.96 -7.63 -27.56
N THR A 188 6.51 -8.44 -28.47
CA THR A 188 7.61 -9.39 -28.18
C THR A 188 8.83 -8.74 -27.50
N PRO A 189 9.28 -7.52 -27.89
CA PRO A 189 10.39 -6.83 -27.22
C PRO A 189 10.10 -6.47 -25.76
N GLU A 190 8.90 -5.95 -25.46
CA GLU A 190 8.49 -5.51 -24.12
C GLU A 190 8.39 -6.69 -23.13
N ARG A 191 8.05 -7.88 -23.64
CA ARG A 191 8.05 -9.11 -22.85
C ARG A 191 9.45 -9.59 -22.47
N TYR A 192 10.46 -9.32 -23.30
CA TYR A 192 11.86 -9.61 -22.96
C TYR A 192 12.38 -8.63 -21.91
N ASP A 193 12.08 -7.34 -22.06
CA ASP A 193 12.47 -6.32 -21.08
C ASP A 193 11.83 -6.57 -19.69
N LEU A 194 10.57 -7.01 -19.66
CA LEU A 194 9.89 -7.38 -18.41
C LEU A 194 10.46 -8.66 -17.79
N TYR A 195 10.92 -9.61 -18.60
CA TYR A 195 11.57 -10.83 -18.13
C TYR A 195 12.94 -10.55 -17.53
N ASP A 196 13.74 -9.69 -18.16
CA ASP A 196 15.05 -9.27 -17.64
C ASP A 196 14.95 -8.44 -16.36
N TYR A 197 13.79 -7.80 -16.12
CA TYR A 197 13.51 -7.03 -14.91
C TYR A 197 13.04 -7.88 -13.70
N MET A 198 12.46 -9.07 -13.92
CA MET A 198 11.87 -9.93 -12.86
C MET A 198 12.83 -10.98 -12.32
#